data_AF-A0A4R3KF19-F1
#
_entry.id   AF-A0A4R3KF19-F1
#
_cell.length_a   1.000
_cell.length_b   1.000
_cell.length_c   1.000
_cell.angle_alpha   90.00
_cell.angle_beta   90.00
_cell.angle_gamma   90.00
#
_symmetry.space_group_name_H-M   'P 1'
#
loop_
_entity.id
_entity.type
_entity.pdbx_description
1 polymer ?
#
loop_
_entity_poly.entity_id
_entity_poly.type
_entity_poly.pdbx_seq_one_letter_code
_entity_poly.pdbx_strand_id
1 'polypeptide(L)'
;MAEFANPFQGNVDRKLTKEELIQAVRLDISGELEAIYLYDAHVQATDNEIAKKIIADIRDEEKAHVGELMALLRILDPEEADHFASGEAEVKELLEELENEKKESPSKKDDSGATVGSLIK
;
A
#
# COMPACT_ATOMS: atom_id res chain seq x y z
N MET A 1 -7.27 18.41 -0.57
CA MET A 1 -7.35 19.24 0.66
C MET A 1 -8.77 19.18 1.17
N ALA A 2 -8.95 18.73 2.41
CA ALA A 2 -10.25 18.72 3.05
C ALA A 2 -10.78 20.15 3.19
N GLU A 3 -11.95 20.42 2.59
CA GLU A 3 -12.65 21.68 2.75
C GLU A 3 -13.53 21.63 4.01
N PHE A 4 -12.92 21.85 5.17
CA PHE A 4 -13.61 21.78 6.47
C PHE A 4 -14.61 22.94 6.73
N ALA A 5 -14.75 23.89 5.80
CA ALA A 5 -15.49 25.13 6.05
C ALA A 5 -17.02 25.02 5.82
N ASN A 6 -17.52 23.93 5.22
CA ASN A 6 -18.94 23.74 4.96
C ASN A 6 -19.47 22.46 5.65
N PRO A 7 -20.34 22.59 6.69
CA PRO A 7 -20.84 21.43 7.45
C PRO A 7 -21.80 20.53 6.65
N PHE A 8 -22.23 20.95 5.46
CA PHE A 8 -23.08 20.17 4.55
C PHE A 8 -22.33 19.63 3.34
N GLN A 9 -21.01 19.86 3.22
CA GLN A 9 -20.25 19.49 2.02
C GLN A 9 -20.15 17.97 1.81
N GLY A 10 -20.36 17.18 2.87
CA GLY A 10 -20.32 15.72 2.84
C GLY A 10 -21.69 15.04 2.82
N ASN A 11 -22.81 15.77 2.67
CA ASN A 11 -24.14 15.17 2.69
C ASN A 11 -25.00 15.68 1.53
N VAL A 12 -25.87 14.82 1.00
CA VAL A 12 -26.82 15.16 -0.07
C VAL A 12 -28.26 15.07 0.48
N ASP A 13 -29.19 15.83 -0.08
CA ASP A 13 -30.60 15.88 0.40
C ASP A 13 -31.43 14.62 0.10
N ARG A 14 -30.75 13.50 -0.18
CA ARG A 14 -31.34 12.18 -0.45
C ARG A 14 -30.43 11.09 0.10
N LYS A 15 -30.88 9.84 0.03
CA LYS A 15 -29.99 8.69 0.26
C LYS A 15 -29.14 8.44 -0.98
N LEU A 16 -27.91 8.00 -0.76
CA LEU A 16 -27.02 7.53 -1.82
C LEU A 16 -27.66 6.31 -2.49
N THR A 17 -27.48 6.19 -3.81
CA THR A 17 -27.72 4.89 -4.47
C THR A 17 -26.63 3.90 -4.07
N LYS A 18 -26.79 2.63 -4.45
CA LYS A 18 -25.77 1.61 -4.19
C LYS A 18 -24.44 2.00 -4.85
N GLU A 19 -24.49 2.46 -6.09
CA GLU A 19 -23.33 2.84 -6.90
C GLU A 19 -22.62 4.05 -6.29
N GLU A 20 -23.36 5.03 -5.80
CA GLU A 20 -22.79 6.20 -5.13
C GLU A 20 -22.19 5.85 -3.77
N LEU A 21 -22.79 4.92 -3.04
CA LEU A 21 -22.21 4.40 -1.80
C LEU A 21 -20.88 3.69 -2.06
N ILE A 22 -20.80 2.90 -3.13
CA ILE A 22 -19.54 2.26 -3.55
C ILE A 22 -18.47 3.32 -3.86
N GLN A 23 -18.84 4.38 -4.59
CA GLN A 23 -17.92 5.51 -4.85
C GLN A 23 -17.51 6.24 -3.57
N ALA A 24 -18.42 6.42 -2.62
CA ALA A 24 -18.11 7.03 -1.33
C ALA A 24 -17.12 6.16 -0.54
N VAL A 25 -17.32 4.85 -0.49
CA VAL A 25 -16.37 3.93 0.18
C VAL A 25 -14.99 3.96 -0.49
N ARG A 26 -14.89 4.06 -1.83
CA ARG A 26 -13.62 4.25 -2.54
C ARG A 26 -12.93 5.57 -2.12
N LEU A 27 -13.71 6.63 -1.91
CA LEU A 27 -13.20 7.91 -1.39
C LEU A 27 -12.74 7.77 0.06
N ASP A 28 -13.48 7.07 0.91
CA ASP A 28 -13.11 6.82 2.31
C ASP A 28 -11.78 6.05 2.39
N ILE A 29 -11.61 4.99 1.59
CA ILE A 29 -10.33 4.25 1.48
C ILE A 29 -9.19 5.19 1.08
N SER A 30 -9.44 6.08 0.11
CA SER A 30 -8.44 7.06 -0.34
C SER A 30 -8.08 8.04 0.79
N GLY A 31 -9.06 8.44 1.59
CA GLY A 31 -8.89 9.29 2.77
C GLY A 31 -8.00 8.64 3.83
N GLU A 32 -8.22 7.36 4.14
CA GLU A 32 -7.39 6.64 5.10
C GLU A 32 -5.94 6.46 4.60
N LEU A 33 -5.76 6.19 3.30
CA LEU A 33 -4.42 6.14 2.69
C LEU A 33 -3.71 7.50 2.71
N GLU A 34 -4.43 8.60 2.48
CA GLU A 34 -3.89 9.97 2.64
C GLU A 34 -3.50 10.22 4.10
N ALA A 35 -4.33 9.82 5.06
CA ALA A 35 -4.05 9.96 6.48
C ALA A 35 -2.78 9.20 6.89
N ILE A 36 -2.63 7.94 6.46
CA ILE A 36 -1.41 7.14 6.69
C ILE A 36 -0.18 7.89 6.17
N TYR A 37 -0.23 8.36 4.92
CA TYR A 37 0.87 9.08 4.29
C TYR A 37 1.22 10.37 5.06
N LEU A 38 0.23 11.18 5.43
CA LEU A 38 0.43 12.44 6.14
C LEU A 38 0.99 12.23 7.54
N TYR A 39 0.43 11.30 8.31
CA TYR A 39 0.90 11.01 9.66
C TYR A 39 2.31 10.44 9.65
N ASP A 40 2.64 9.57 8.69
CA ASP A 40 4.00 9.05 8.54
C ASP A 40 5.01 10.18 8.29
N ALA A 41 4.69 11.11 7.38
CA ALA A 41 5.52 12.28 7.10
C ALA A 41 5.71 13.16 8.36
N HIS A 42 4.66 13.38 9.14
CA HIS A 42 4.75 14.16 10.38
C HIS A 42 5.60 13.47 11.46
N VAL A 43 5.50 12.15 11.60
CA VAL A 43 6.34 11.37 12.52
C VAL A 43 7.81 11.47 12.14
N GLN A 44 8.13 11.43 10.85
CA GLN A 44 9.50 11.60 10.34
C GLN A 44 10.03 13.03 10.52
N ALA A 45 9.16 14.05 10.45
CA ALA A 45 9.56 15.45 10.42
C ALA A 45 9.68 16.13 11.80
N THR A 46 9.13 15.54 12.86
CA THR A 46 9.15 16.11 14.22
C THR A 46 10.22 15.48 15.09
N ASP A 47 10.78 16.24 16.04
CA ASP A 47 11.63 15.73 17.12
C ASP A 47 10.88 15.57 18.45
N ASN A 48 9.59 15.95 18.50
CA ASN A 48 8.79 15.82 19.71
C ASN A 48 8.35 14.35 19.93
N GLU A 49 8.94 13.69 20.92
CA GLU A 49 8.70 12.27 21.20
C GLU A 49 7.24 11.95 21.60
N ILE A 50 6.54 12.88 22.25
CA ILE A 50 5.11 12.71 22.58
C ILE A 50 4.29 12.71 21.30
N ALA A 51 4.56 13.65 20.39
CA ALA A 51 3.87 13.75 19.10
C ALA A 51 4.15 12.51 18.23
N LYS A 52 5.41 12.04 18.15
CA LYS A 52 5.75 10.81 17.43
C LYS A 52 4.94 9.63 17.94
N LYS A 53 4.88 9.42 19.26
CA LYS A 53 4.18 8.26 19.83
C LYS A 53 2.70 8.30 19.50
N ILE A 54 2.04 9.45 19.66
CA ILE A 54 0.59 9.56 19.42
C ILE A 54 0.27 9.46 17.93
N ILE A 55 0.97 10.21 17.08
CA ILE A 55 0.69 10.25 15.63
C ILE A 55 0.99 8.90 14.98
N ALA A 56 2.06 8.20 15.40
CA ALA A 56 2.35 6.85 14.90
C ALA A 56 1.29 5.83 15.29
N ASP A 57 0.72 5.95 16.50
CA ASP A 57 -0.39 5.11 16.96
C ASP A 57 -1.61 5.30 16.06
N ILE A 58 -2.02 6.55 15.84
CA ILE A 58 -3.15 6.91 14.95
C ILE A 58 -2.89 6.38 13.53
N ARG A 59 -1.71 6.62 12.96
CA ARG A 59 -1.31 6.12 11.62
C ARG A 59 -1.50 4.60 11.50
N ASP A 60 -1.13 3.86 12.54
CA ASP A 60 -1.20 2.41 12.51
C ASP A 60 -2.66 1.91 12.67
N GLU A 61 -3.52 2.65 13.35
CA GLU A 61 -4.97 2.42 13.38
C GLU A 61 -5.61 2.64 11.99
N GLU A 62 -5.22 3.68 11.24
CA GLU A 62 -5.80 3.93 9.91
C GLU A 62 -5.55 2.79 8.91
N LYS A 63 -4.47 2.00 9.09
CA LYS A 63 -4.23 0.79 8.29
C LYS A 63 -5.32 -0.27 8.52
N ALA A 64 -5.83 -0.38 9.73
CA ALA A 64 -6.95 -1.27 10.04
C ALA A 64 -8.23 -0.74 9.38
N HIS A 65 -8.48 0.57 9.43
CA HIS A 65 -9.62 1.20 8.76
C HIS A 65 -9.62 0.98 7.24
N VAL A 66 -8.45 1.07 6.58
CA VAL A 66 -8.31 0.64 5.18
C VAL A 66 -8.79 -0.80 4.98
N GLY A 67 -8.40 -1.72 5.87
CA GLY A 67 -8.85 -3.11 5.84
C GLY A 67 -10.36 -3.28 6.00
N GLU A 68 -10.97 -2.57 6.94
CA GLU A 68 -12.41 -2.58 7.19
C GLU A 68 -13.19 -2.05 5.98
N LEU A 69 -12.76 -0.94 5.39
CA LEU A 69 -13.41 -0.34 4.22
C LEU A 69 -13.22 -1.20 2.97
N MET A 70 -12.05 -1.82 2.78
CA MET A 70 -11.83 -2.79 1.69
C MET A 70 -12.70 -4.05 1.86
N ALA A 71 -13.01 -4.47 3.09
CA ALA A 71 -13.95 -5.56 3.34
C ALA A 71 -15.39 -5.14 2.99
N LEU A 72 -15.80 -3.93 3.38
CA LEU A 72 -17.10 -3.38 3.01
C LEU A 72 -17.25 -3.24 1.49
N LEU A 73 -16.21 -2.75 0.79
CA LEU A 73 -16.23 -2.59 -0.66
C LEU A 73 -16.48 -3.91 -1.38
N ARG A 74 -15.80 -5.00 -0.95
CA ARG A 74 -16.04 -6.35 -1.50
C ARG A 74 -17.47 -6.86 -1.25
N ILE A 75 -18.10 -6.48 -0.13
CA ILE A 75 -19.49 -6.83 0.16
C ILE A 75 -20.45 -6.07 -0.78
N LEU A 76 -20.17 -4.79 -1.03
CA LEU A 76 -21.03 -3.94 -1.86
C LEU A 76 -20.86 -4.24 -3.36
N ASP A 77 -19.65 -4.55 -3.80
CA ASP A 77 -19.28 -4.79 -5.21
C ASP A 77 -18.53 -6.14 -5.38
N PRO A 78 -19.27 -7.26 -5.50
CA PRO A 78 -18.66 -8.58 -5.66
C PRO A 78 -17.85 -8.75 -6.95
N GLU A 79 -18.18 -8.01 -8.02
CA GLU A 79 -17.41 -8.05 -9.27
C GLU A 79 -16.04 -7.40 -9.09
N GLU A 80 -15.97 -6.26 -8.39
CA GLU A 80 -14.69 -5.66 -7.99
C GLU A 80 -13.90 -6.58 -7.04
N ALA A 81 -14.58 -7.34 -6.18
CA ALA A 81 -13.92 -8.33 -5.32
C ALA A 81 -13.20 -9.44 -6.12
N ASP A 82 -13.80 -9.91 -7.23
CA ASP A 82 -13.16 -10.87 -8.13
C ASP A 82 -11.90 -10.28 -8.79
N HIS A 83 -11.96 -9.00 -9.19
CA HIS A 83 -10.79 -8.28 -9.70
C HIS A 83 -9.67 -8.15 -8.66
N PHE A 84 -10.00 -7.87 -7.39
CA PHE A 84 -9.01 -7.85 -6.32
C PHE A 84 -8.34 -9.21 -6.12
N ALA A 85 -9.12 -10.29 -6.12
CA ALA A 85 -8.58 -11.65 -6.00
C ALA A 85 -7.68 -12.01 -7.18
N SER A 86 -8.04 -11.61 -8.41
CA SER A 86 -7.21 -11.76 -9.60
C SER A 86 -5.89 -10.99 -9.47
N GLY A 87 -5.92 -9.74 -9.00
CA GLY A 87 -4.71 -8.96 -8.78
C GLY A 87 -3.79 -9.57 -7.71
N GLU A 88 -4.36 -10.12 -6.64
CA GLU A 88 -3.59 -10.87 -5.63
C GLU A 88 -2.93 -12.14 -6.20
N ALA A 89 -3.58 -12.82 -7.14
CA ALA A 89 -3.01 -13.98 -7.84
C ALA A 89 -1.87 -13.56 -8.79
N GLU A 90 -2.07 -12.49 -9.56
CA GLU A 90 -1.04 -11.93 -10.45
C GLU A 90 0.24 -11.57 -9.69
N VAL A 91 0.13 -10.95 -8.50
CA VAL A 91 1.28 -10.67 -7.65
C VAL A 91 2.04 -11.95 -7.24
N LYS A 92 1.32 -13.05 -6.95
CA LYS A 92 1.96 -14.33 -6.59
C LYS A 92 2.74 -14.92 -7.76
N GLU A 93 2.15 -14.89 -8.96
CA GLU A 93 2.81 -15.34 -10.19
C GLU A 93 4.10 -14.56 -10.45
N LEU A 94 4.05 -13.22 -10.37
CA LEU A 94 5.22 -12.36 -10.55
C LEU A 94 6.34 -12.64 -9.51
N LEU A 95 5.97 -12.95 -8.27
CA LEU A 95 6.94 -13.31 -7.23
C LEU A 95 7.60 -14.66 -7.51
N GLU A 96 6.86 -15.65 -8.00
CA GLU A 96 7.39 -16.95 -8.40
C GLU A 96 8.36 -16.84 -9.59
N GLU A 97 8.02 -16.01 -10.58
CA GLU A 97 8.92 -15.69 -11.70
C GLU A 97 10.25 -15.10 -11.22
N LEU A 98 10.20 -14.11 -10.33
CA LEU A 98 11.40 -13.49 -9.74
C LEU A 98 12.28 -14.48 -8.95
N GLU A 99 11.68 -15.48 -8.31
CA GLU A 99 12.45 -16.54 -7.65
C GLU A 99 13.12 -17.48 -8.65
N ASN A 100 12.44 -17.81 -9.74
CA ASN A 100 12.95 -18.71 -10.77
C ASN A 100 14.13 -18.06 -11.52
N GLU A 101 14.04 -16.76 -11.85
CA GLU A 101 15.15 -16.01 -12.45
C GLU A 101 16.42 -15.98 -11.56
N LYS A 102 16.23 -15.87 -10.24
CA LYS A 102 17.35 -15.93 -9.27
C LYS A 102 17.97 -17.32 -9.17
N LYS A 103 17.19 -18.40 -9.37
CA LYS A 103 17.67 -19.79 -9.37
C LYS A 103 18.40 -20.15 -10.67
N GLU A 104 18.02 -19.55 -11.80
CA GLU A 104 18.62 -19.76 -13.12
C GLU A 104 19.85 -18.89 -13.40
N SER A 105 20.04 -17.80 -12.64
CA SER A 105 21.27 -17.01 -12.67
C SER A 105 22.44 -17.83 -12.12
N PRO A 106 23.43 -18.22 -12.94
CA PRO A 106 24.52 -19.06 -12.47
C PRO A 106 25.32 -18.30 -11.41
N SER A 107 25.43 -18.89 -10.22
CA SER A 107 26.61 -18.72 -9.37
C SER A 107 27.83 -18.79 -10.29
N LYS A 108 28.52 -17.67 -10.50
CA LYS A 108 29.92 -17.68 -10.92
C LYS A 108 30.68 -18.45 -9.84
N LYS A 109 30.68 -19.78 -9.95
CA LYS A 109 31.68 -20.61 -9.31
C LYS A 109 32.98 -20.26 -10.01
N ASP A 110 33.96 -19.90 -9.18
CA ASP A 110 35.36 -19.79 -9.52
C ASP A 110 35.75 -20.86 -10.56
N ASP A 111 36.27 -20.41 -11.69
CA ASP A 111 37.29 -21.18 -12.38
C ASP A 111 38.54 -20.32 -12.59
N SER A 112 39.62 -20.95 -12.15
CA SER A 112 41.02 -20.58 -12.12
C SER A 112 41.57 -19.94 -13.40
N GLY A 113 42.51 -19.00 -13.24
CA GLY A 113 43.31 -18.55 -14.38
C GLY A 113 44.17 -17.32 -14.11
N ALA A 114 45.44 -17.56 -13.78
CA ALA A 114 46.53 -16.61 -13.61
C ALA A 114 46.35 -15.24 -14.32
N THR A 115 46.47 -14.15 -13.56
CA THR A 115 46.78 -12.84 -14.14
C THR A 115 48.27 -12.79 -14.51
N VAL A 116 48.57 -12.08 -15.60
CA VAL A 116 49.90 -11.93 -16.24
C VAL A 116 51.00 -11.42 -15.28
N GLY A 117 50.65 -10.97 -14.07
CA GLY A 117 51.60 -10.51 -13.05
C GLY A 117 52.33 -11.61 -12.26
N SER A 118 52.02 -12.89 -12.48
CA SER A 118 52.54 -13.99 -11.64
C SER A 118 53.90 -14.57 -12.11
N LEU A 119 54.50 -14.01 -13.17
CA LEU A 119 55.76 -14.49 -13.76
C LEU A 119 56.79 -13.37 -13.90
N ILE A 120 57.16 -12.69 -12.81
CA ILE A 120 58.45 -12.00 -12.74
C ILE A 120 59.07 -12.31 -11.37
N LYS A 121 60.31 -12.79 -11.43
CA LYS A 121 61.22 -13.19 -10.34
C LYS A 121 61.66 -12.00 -9.49
#